data_AF-A0A7K5CWF2-F1
#
_entry.id   AF-A0A7K5CWF2-F1
#
_cell.length_a   1.000
_cell.length_b   1.000
_cell.length_c   1.000
_cell.angle_alpha   90.00
_cell.angle_beta   90.00
_cell.angle_gamma   90.00
#
_symmetry.space_group_name_H-M   'P 1'
#
loop_
_entity.id
_entity.type
_entity.pdbx_description
1 polymer ?
#
loop_
_entity_poly.entity_id
_entity_poly.type
_entity_poly.pdbx_seq_one_letter_code
_entity_poly.pdbx_strand_id
1 'polypeptide(L)'
;ELKEKGLLSIKGLAISHSKVLLCRLHEVSMAVTKEVSSLRSKVSHSAIVVLGELFVALKKDMDSAVAEVARVLLQTVCNSPEFLQKAASQALGIMVENVTPSRAMTALLDSGVQHRHVLARKCAAKHLLTVVEKIGAEKLAATPLRAERLLRLVVKLAQDCHKDTR
;
A
#
# COMPACT_ATOMS: atom_id res chain seq x y z
N GLU A 1 -8.82 -7.52 22.28
CA GLU A 1 -7.88 -7.18 23.36
C GLU A 1 -6.46 -7.67 23.11
N LEU A 2 -6.14 -8.97 23.16
CA LEU A 2 -4.76 -9.44 22.97
C LEU A 2 -4.13 -9.01 21.63
N LYS A 3 -4.86 -9.18 20.52
CA LYS A 3 -4.38 -8.75 19.19
C LYS A 3 -4.09 -7.25 19.11
N GLU A 4 -4.95 -6.44 19.70
CA GLU A 4 -4.81 -4.98 19.70
C GLU A 4 -3.60 -4.54 20.54
N LYS A 5 -3.40 -5.13 21.73
CA LYS A 5 -2.19 -4.90 22.55
C LYS A 5 -0.92 -5.31 21.81
N GLY A 6 -0.94 -6.44 21.09
CA GLY A 6 0.18 -6.90 20.26
C GLY A 6 0.50 -5.91 19.14
N LEU A 7 -0.52 -5.44 18.42
CA LEU A 7 -0.37 -4.43 17.36
C LEU A 7 0.19 -3.12 17.90
N LEU A 8 -0.30 -2.64 19.05
CA LEU A 8 0.24 -1.45 19.72
C LEU A 8 1.70 -1.63 20.15
N SER A 9 2.08 -2.83 20.58
CA SER A 9 3.47 -3.14 20.93
C SER A 9 4.37 -3.10 19.70
N ILE A 10 3.92 -3.67 18.57
CA ILE A 10 4.65 -3.58 17.29
C ILE A 10 4.78 -2.12 16.84
N LYS A 11 3.72 -1.31 16.98
CA LYS A 11 3.79 0.13 16.70
C LYS A 11 4.85 0.83 17.56
N GLY A 12 4.86 0.58 18.87
CA GLY A 12 5.87 1.13 19.76
C GLY A 12 7.30 0.75 19.37
N LEU A 13 7.52 -0.52 18.99
CA LEU A 13 8.80 -0.99 18.48
C LEU A 13 9.18 -0.33 17.15
N ALA A 14 8.23 -0.13 16.23
CA ALA A 14 8.52 0.55 14.96
C ALA A 14 9.01 1.98 15.18
N ILE A 15 8.39 2.70 16.13
CA ILE A 15 8.70 4.10 16.42
C ILE A 15 10.01 4.23 17.22
N SER A 16 10.21 3.41 18.25
CA SER A 16 11.29 3.60 19.21
C SER A 16 12.49 2.67 18.99
N HIS A 17 12.28 1.50 18.38
CA HIS A 17 13.27 0.42 18.32
C HIS A 17 13.21 -0.38 17.01
N SER A 18 13.10 0.30 15.87
CA SER A 18 12.83 -0.31 14.56
C SER A 18 13.80 -1.44 14.17
N LYS A 19 15.06 -1.37 14.63
CA LYS A 19 16.08 -2.40 14.42
C LYS A 19 15.70 -3.78 14.98
N VAL A 20 14.92 -3.84 16.06
CA VAL A 20 14.46 -5.11 16.64
C VAL A 20 13.51 -5.83 15.68
N LEU A 21 12.71 -5.07 14.92
CA LEU A 21 11.78 -5.63 13.96
C LEU A 21 12.49 -6.15 12.70
N LEU A 22 13.63 -5.58 12.31
CA LEU A 22 14.38 -6.01 11.11
C LEU A 22 14.73 -7.51 11.14
N CYS A 23 15.11 -8.04 12.31
CA CYS A 23 15.47 -9.45 12.46
C CYS A 23 14.32 -10.43 12.19
N ARG A 24 13.07 -9.97 12.29
CA ARG A 24 11.84 -10.78 12.11
C ARG A 24 10.85 -10.09 11.19
N LEU A 25 11.34 -9.24 10.28
CA LEU A 25 10.52 -8.30 9.52
C LEU A 25 9.43 -9.02 8.74
N HIS A 26 9.80 -10.06 8.01
CA HIS A 26 8.85 -10.82 7.19
C HIS A 26 7.68 -11.37 8.01
N GLU A 27 7.96 -11.99 9.16
CA GLU A 27 6.94 -12.56 10.04
C GLU A 27 6.05 -11.46 10.64
N VAL A 28 6.65 -10.37 11.09
CA VAL A 28 5.93 -9.21 11.64
C VAL A 28 5.02 -8.61 10.57
N SER A 29 5.55 -8.31 9.38
CA SER A 29 4.77 -7.76 8.28
C SER A 29 3.61 -8.67 7.91
N MET A 30 3.83 -9.97 7.73
CA MET A 30 2.76 -10.93 7.42
C MET A 30 1.70 -11.00 8.52
N ALA A 31 2.11 -11.04 9.78
CA ALA A 31 1.18 -11.10 10.91
C ALA A 31 0.30 -9.84 10.96
N VAL A 32 0.88 -8.65 10.80
CA VAL A 32 0.12 -7.39 10.77
C VAL A 32 -0.78 -7.33 9.54
N THR A 33 -0.28 -7.70 8.36
CA THR A 33 -1.08 -7.70 7.11
C THR A 33 -2.30 -8.60 7.21
N LYS A 34 -2.19 -9.77 7.85
CA LYS A 34 -3.32 -10.67 8.08
C LYS A 34 -4.42 -10.03 8.94
N GLU A 35 -4.05 -9.19 9.89
CA GLU A 35 -5.02 -8.52 10.77
C GLU A 35 -5.76 -7.35 10.10
N VAL A 36 -5.26 -6.83 8.97
CA VAL A 36 -5.97 -5.79 8.19
C VAL A 36 -7.35 -6.28 7.73
N SER A 37 -7.50 -7.56 7.38
CA SER A 37 -8.78 -8.16 7.00
C SER A 37 -9.62 -8.67 8.18
N SER A 38 -9.29 -8.28 9.42
CA SER A 38 -10.05 -8.68 10.61
C SER A 38 -11.50 -8.19 10.56
N LEU A 39 -12.45 -9.06 10.89
CA LEU A 39 -13.87 -8.72 11.07
C LEU A 39 -14.12 -7.74 12.22
N ARG A 40 -13.17 -7.60 13.14
CA ARG A 40 -13.21 -6.60 14.21
C ARG A 40 -12.58 -5.32 13.71
N SER A 41 -13.40 -4.31 13.45
CA SER A 41 -12.95 -3.06 12.81
C SER A 41 -11.88 -2.30 13.60
N LYS A 42 -11.88 -2.38 14.94
CA LYS A 42 -10.79 -1.82 15.78
C LYS A 42 -9.44 -2.50 15.52
N VAL A 43 -9.44 -3.83 15.40
CA VAL A 43 -8.22 -4.61 15.12
C VAL A 43 -7.73 -4.32 13.70
N SER A 44 -8.64 -4.32 12.72
CA SER A 44 -8.33 -3.96 11.32
C SER A 44 -7.73 -2.56 11.23
N HIS A 45 -8.39 -1.57 11.84
CA HIS A 45 -7.89 -0.20 11.88
C HIS A 45 -6.50 -0.11 12.51
N SER A 46 -6.30 -0.75 13.66
CA SER A 46 -5.00 -0.77 14.34
C SER A 46 -3.91 -1.39 13.45
N ALA A 47 -4.21 -2.49 12.75
CA ALA A 47 -3.27 -3.13 11.84
C ALA A 47 -2.89 -2.22 10.65
N ILE A 48 -3.86 -1.51 10.07
CA ILE A 48 -3.61 -0.54 9.00
C ILE A 48 -2.69 0.58 9.47
N VAL A 49 -2.93 1.12 10.67
CA VAL A 49 -2.07 2.15 11.26
C VAL A 49 -0.66 1.61 11.49
N VAL A 50 -0.53 0.40 12.07
CA VAL A 50 0.77 -0.24 12.29
C VAL A 50 1.55 -0.43 10.98
N LEU A 51 0.90 -0.84 9.89
CA LEU A 51 1.56 -0.94 8.59
C LEU A 51 2.11 0.41 8.11
N GLY A 52 1.35 1.50 8.30
CA GLY A 52 1.84 2.85 8.01
C GLY A 52 3.13 3.18 8.79
N GLU A 53 3.14 2.90 10.09
CA GLU A 53 4.31 3.14 10.95
C GLU A 53 5.51 2.26 10.53
N LEU A 54 5.27 1.01 10.15
CA LEU A 54 6.31 0.11 9.63
C LEU A 54 6.93 0.65 8.34
N PHE A 55 6.12 1.18 7.41
CA PHE A 55 6.64 1.79 6.20
C PHE A 55 7.50 3.02 6.48
N VAL A 56 7.08 3.89 7.41
CA VAL A 56 7.87 5.07 7.81
C VAL A 56 9.19 4.65 8.47
N ALA A 57 9.14 3.67 9.37
CA ALA A 57 10.30 3.26 10.17
C ALA A 57 11.31 2.43 9.38
N LEU A 58 10.85 1.55 8.50
CA LEU A 58 11.68 0.52 7.85
C LEU A 58 11.87 0.75 6.34
N LYS A 59 11.03 1.59 5.71
CA LYS A 59 11.23 2.09 4.35
C LYS A 59 11.49 0.96 3.34
N LYS A 60 12.61 1.01 2.60
CA LYS A 60 13.02 0.02 1.60
C LYS A 60 13.17 -1.41 2.15
N ASP A 61 13.38 -1.59 3.45
CA ASP A 61 13.45 -2.94 4.03
C ASP A 61 12.09 -3.65 3.95
N MET A 62 11.00 -2.90 3.83
CA MET A 62 9.64 -3.41 3.61
C MET A 62 9.34 -3.78 2.16
N ASP A 63 10.26 -3.57 1.20
CA ASP A 63 10.01 -3.78 -0.24
C ASP A 63 9.46 -5.18 -0.57
N SER A 64 9.86 -6.20 0.20
CA SER A 64 9.41 -7.59 0.03
C SER A 64 7.93 -7.79 0.41
N ALA A 65 7.37 -6.95 1.29
CA ALA A 65 5.99 -7.02 1.75
C ALA A 65 5.03 -6.15 0.93
N VAL A 66 5.54 -5.21 0.14
CA VAL A 66 4.75 -4.19 -0.59
C VAL A 66 3.63 -4.78 -1.43
N ALA A 67 3.89 -5.85 -2.18
CA ALA A 67 2.90 -6.45 -3.07
C ALA A 67 1.68 -7.00 -2.31
N GLU A 68 1.93 -7.73 -1.21
CA GLU A 68 0.88 -8.32 -0.39
C GLU A 68 0.11 -7.23 0.37
N VAL A 69 0.83 -6.28 0.98
CA VAL A 69 0.23 -5.18 1.73
C VAL A 69 -0.66 -4.33 0.83
N ALA A 70 -0.18 -3.95 -0.36
CA ALA A 70 -0.95 -3.15 -1.30
C ALA A 70 -2.26 -3.85 -1.69
N ARG A 71 -2.20 -5.17 -1.98
CA ARG A 71 -3.37 -5.97 -2.31
C ARG A 71 -4.41 -5.95 -1.20
N VAL A 72 -3.99 -6.20 0.05
CA VAL A 72 -4.91 -6.26 1.19
C VAL A 72 -5.50 -4.87 1.50
N LEU A 73 -4.69 -3.80 1.44
CA LEU A 73 -5.19 -2.44 1.67
C LEU A 73 -6.19 -2.01 0.57
N LEU A 74 -5.94 -2.34 -0.70
CA LEU A 74 -6.86 -2.05 -1.80
C LEU A 74 -8.18 -2.82 -1.66
N GLN A 75 -8.13 -4.07 -1.16
CA GLN A 75 -9.33 -4.82 -0.81
C GLN A 75 -10.12 -4.12 0.31
N THR A 76 -9.45 -3.62 1.34
CA THR A 76 -10.06 -2.85 2.43
C THR A 76 -10.69 -1.55 1.94
N VAL A 77 -10.05 -0.84 1.00
CA VAL A 77 -10.61 0.38 0.38
C VAL A 77 -11.97 0.12 -0.29
N CYS A 78 -12.25 -1.11 -0.74
CA CYS A 78 -13.49 -1.42 -1.45
C CYS A 78 -14.58 -2.04 -0.58
N ASN A 79 -14.21 -2.81 0.45
CA ASN A 79 -15.13 -3.72 1.13
C ASN A 79 -15.33 -3.40 2.62
N SER A 80 -14.87 -2.25 3.09
CA SER A 80 -14.93 -1.87 4.51
C SER A 80 -15.70 -0.57 4.73
N PRO A 81 -16.15 -0.28 5.96
CA PRO A 81 -16.71 1.02 6.31
C PRO A 81 -15.78 2.18 5.96
N GLU A 82 -16.35 3.35 5.67
CA GLU A 82 -15.64 4.52 5.14
C GLU A 82 -14.37 4.90 5.94
N PHE A 83 -14.42 4.81 7.27
CA PHE A 83 -13.25 5.13 8.10
C PHE A 83 -12.06 4.18 7.87
N LEU A 84 -12.31 2.88 7.63
CA LEU A 84 -11.27 1.92 7.27
C LEU A 84 -10.79 2.14 5.84
N GLN A 85 -11.68 2.51 4.91
CA GLN A 85 -11.27 2.85 3.55
C GLN A 85 -10.30 4.05 3.54
N LYS A 86 -10.62 5.10 4.31
CA LYS A 86 -9.75 6.28 4.48
C LYS A 86 -8.41 5.90 5.09
N ALA A 87 -8.41 5.11 6.16
CA ALA A 87 -7.18 4.64 6.80
C ALA A 87 -6.32 3.80 5.83
N ALA A 88 -6.93 2.89 5.07
CA ALA A 88 -6.22 2.03 4.12
C ALA A 88 -5.64 2.84 2.94
N SER A 89 -6.41 3.79 2.41
CA SER A 89 -5.94 4.73 1.38
C SER A 89 -4.79 5.60 1.88
N GLN A 90 -4.83 6.05 3.14
CA GLN A 90 -3.73 6.78 3.76
C GLN A 90 -2.48 5.91 3.93
N ALA A 91 -2.63 4.67 4.40
CA ALA A 91 -1.53 3.73 4.53
C ALA A 91 -0.86 3.39 3.18
N LEU A 92 -1.64 3.28 2.10
CA LEU A 92 -1.11 3.16 0.73
C LEU A 92 -0.29 4.39 0.31
N GLY A 93 -0.74 5.59 0.67
CA GLY A 93 0.03 6.82 0.46
C GLY A 93 1.36 6.79 1.22
N ILE A 94 1.32 6.43 2.51
CA ILE A 94 2.54 6.31 3.33
C ILE A 94 3.51 5.26 2.75
N MET A 95 2.98 4.13 2.26
CA MET A 95 3.77 3.10 1.57
C MET A 95 4.49 3.70 0.36
N VAL A 96 3.74 4.33 -0.55
CA VAL A 96 4.28 5.04 -1.73
C VAL A 96 5.36 6.05 -1.35
N GLU A 97 5.19 6.69 -0.20
CA GLU A 97 6.13 7.70 0.24
C GLU A 97 7.49 7.16 0.67
N ASN A 98 7.54 5.93 1.18
CA ASN A 98 8.69 5.44 1.95
C ASN A 98 9.43 4.24 1.34
N VAL A 99 8.77 3.44 0.50
CA VAL A 99 9.38 2.25 -0.13
C VAL A 99 10.06 2.59 -1.45
N THR A 100 10.75 1.64 -2.07
CA THR A 100 11.35 1.87 -3.40
C THR A 100 10.25 2.20 -4.42
N PRO A 101 10.31 3.35 -5.14
CA PRO A 101 9.22 3.79 -6.02
C PRO A 101 8.83 2.77 -7.10
N SER A 102 9.81 2.06 -7.67
CA SER A 102 9.54 1.01 -8.68
C SER A 102 8.78 -0.19 -8.10
N ARG A 103 8.96 -0.51 -6.82
CA ARG A 103 8.22 -1.57 -6.10
C ARG A 103 6.78 -1.12 -5.85
N ALA A 104 6.59 0.09 -5.34
CA ALA A 104 5.26 0.68 -5.15
C ALA A 104 4.47 0.73 -6.47
N MET A 105 5.09 1.21 -7.55
CA MET A 105 4.46 1.27 -8.87
C MET A 105 4.00 -0.11 -9.34
N THR A 106 4.89 -1.10 -9.26
CA THR A 106 4.59 -2.47 -9.69
C THR A 106 3.39 -3.03 -8.92
N ALA A 107 3.39 -2.90 -7.58
CA ALA A 107 2.29 -3.37 -6.75
C ALA A 107 0.95 -2.70 -7.07
N LEU A 108 0.93 -1.37 -7.26
CA LEU A 108 -0.29 -0.64 -7.62
C LEU A 108 -0.80 -0.98 -9.03
N LEU A 109 0.10 -1.19 -9.99
CA LEU A 109 -0.25 -1.65 -11.33
C LEU A 109 -0.86 -3.06 -11.31
N ASP A 110 -0.27 -3.97 -10.53
CA ASP A 110 -0.69 -5.37 -10.42
C ASP A 110 -2.03 -5.54 -9.69
N SER A 111 -2.18 -4.87 -8.54
CA SER A 111 -3.31 -5.11 -7.64
C SER A 111 -4.39 -4.03 -7.69
N GLY A 112 -4.08 -2.83 -8.19
CA GLY A 112 -4.98 -1.68 -8.19
C GLY A 112 -5.63 -1.41 -9.55
N VAL A 113 -4.84 -1.20 -10.60
CA VAL A 113 -5.36 -0.82 -11.93
C VAL A 113 -6.27 -1.90 -12.52
N GLN A 114 -5.94 -3.16 -12.28
CA GLN A 114 -6.70 -4.31 -12.78
C GLN A 114 -7.90 -4.66 -11.88
N HIS A 115 -8.17 -3.90 -10.83
CA HIS A 115 -9.19 -4.25 -9.85
C HIS A 115 -10.61 -4.09 -10.40
N ARG A 116 -11.51 -5.02 -10.05
CA ARG A 116 -12.91 -5.01 -10.52
C ARG A 116 -13.72 -3.85 -9.92
N HIS A 117 -13.42 -3.50 -8.68
CA HIS A 117 -14.10 -2.45 -7.94
C HIS A 117 -13.51 -1.05 -8.23
N VAL A 118 -14.38 -0.08 -8.48
CA VAL A 118 -14.01 1.30 -8.86
C VAL A 118 -13.21 2.03 -7.78
N LEU A 119 -13.53 1.83 -6.50
CA LEU A 119 -12.82 2.52 -5.41
C LEU A 119 -11.32 2.13 -5.36
N ALA A 120 -10.98 0.87 -5.62
CA ALA A 120 -9.58 0.43 -5.70
C ALA A 120 -8.89 1.04 -6.91
N ARG A 121 -9.55 1.09 -8.09
CA ARG A 121 -8.96 1.70 -9.29
C ARG A 121 -8.71 3.20 -9.08
N LYS A 122 -9.69 3.93 -8.53
CA LYS A 122 -9.54 5.35 -8.15
C LYS A 122 -8.40 5.56 -7.16
N CYS A 123 -8.33 4.72 -6.11
CA CYS A 123 -7.27 4.80 -5.11
C CYS A 123 -5.89 4.50 -5.72
N ALA A 124 -5.79 3.49 -6.57
CA ALA A 124 -4.57 3.14 -7.28
C ALA A 124 -4.13 4.24 -8.24
N ALA A 125 -5.05 4.83 -9.01
CA ALA A 125 -4.77 5.95 -9.92
C ALA A 125 -4.18 7.14 -9.16
N LYS A 126 -4.83 7.54 -8.04
CA LYS A 126 -4.34 8.62 -7.17
C LYS A 126 -2.89 8.39 -6.72
N HIS A 127 -2.58 7.19 -6.23
CA HIS A 127 -1.26 6.88 -5.67
C HIS A 127 -0.21 6.59 -6.76
N LEU A 128 -0.63 6.09 -7.92
CA LEU A 128 0.25 5.92 -9.08
C LEU A 128 0.76 7.26 -9.60
N LEU A 129 -0.08 8.30 -9.61
CA LEU A 129 0.36 9.66 -9.96
C LEU A 129 1.56 10.08 -9.12
N THR A 130 1.44 9.97 -7.80
CA THR A 130 2.52 10.30 -6.85
C THR A 130 3.79 9.48 -7.11
N VAL A 131 3.67 8.18 -7.38
CA VAL A 131 4.83 7.32 -7.67
C VAL A 131 5.50 7.72 -9.00
N VAL A 132 4.72 8.01 -10.03
CA VAL A 132 5.22 8.41 -11.36
C VAL A 132 5.96 9.73 -11.29
N GLU A 133 5.41 10.72 -10.58
CA GLU A 133 6.05 12.01 -10.31
C GLU A 133 7.39 11.81 -9.57
N LYS A 134 7.42 10.91 -8.58
CA LYS A 134 8.65 10.59 -7.83
C LYS A 134 9.73 9.91 -8.65
N ILE A 135 9.35 9.01 -9.55
CA ILE A 135 10.33 8.36 -10.44
C ILE A 135 10.88 9.39 -11.43
N GLY A 136 10.00 10.25 -11.97
CA GLY A 136 10.34 11.24 -12.97
C GLY A 136 10.43 10.67 -14.39
N ALA A 137 10.15 11.51 -15.37
CA ALA A 137 10.04 11.11 -16.78
C ALA A 137 11.33 10.48 -17.33
N GLU A 138 12.50 11.03 -16.99
CA GLU A 138 13.80 10.54 -17.46
C GLU A 138 14.07 9.10 -17.02
N LYS A 139 13.85 8.79 -15.72
CA LYS A 139 14.08 7.44 -15.18
C LYS A 139 13.05 6.42 -15.70
N LEU A 140 11.82 6.87 -15.98
CA LEU A 140 10.81 6.04 -16.64
C LEU A 140 11.23 5.71 -18.07
N ALA A 141 11.63 6.71 -18.85
CA ALA A 141 12.09 6.55 -20.24
C ALA A 141 13.34 5.65 -20.34
N ALA A 142 14.24 5.72 -19.35
CA ALA A 142 15.41 4.86 -19.25
C ALA A 142 15.08 3.36 -19.04
N THR A 143 13.82 3.00 -18.76
CA THR A 143 13.38 1.61 -18.61
C THR A 143 12.21 1.29 -19.57
N PRO A 144 12.47 1.04 -20.88
CA PRO A 144 11.43 0.96 -21.91
C PRO A 144 10.28 -0.01 -21.60
N LEU A 145 10.58 -1.24 -21.18
CA LEU A 145 9.56 -2.25 -20.85
C LEU A 145 8.64 -1.81 -19.70
N ARG A 146 9.19 -1.09 -18.71
CA ARG A 146 8.43 -0.57 -17.57
C ARG A 146 7.57 0.62 -17.99
N ALA A 147 8.11 1.53 -18.80
CA ALA A 147 7.38 2.66 -19.37
C ALA A 147 6.21 2.18 -20.24
N GLU A 148 6.44 1.23 -21.14
CA GLU A 148 5.41 0.65 -22.00
C GLU A 148 4.28 0.01 -21.18
N ARG A 149 4.64 -0.77 -20.14
CA ARG A 149 3.67 -1.35 -19.23
C ARG A 149 2.85 -0.29 -18.49
N LEU A 150 3.52 0.74 -17.97
CA LEU A 150 2.85 1.87 -17.30
C LEU A 150 1.87 2.55 -18.26
N LEU A 151 2.31 2.91 -19.47
CA LEU A 151 1.49 3.55 -20.49
C LEU A 151 0.23 2.75 -20.80
N ARG A 152 0.35 1.45 -21.05
CA ARG A 152 -0.82 0.58 -21.29
C ARG A 152 -1.85 0.64 -20.15
N LEU A 153 -1.38 0.64 -18.91
CA LEU A 153 -2.24 0.62 -17.73
C LEU A 153 -2.82 2.00 -17.40
N VAL A 154 -2.09 3.08 -17.65
CA VAL A 154 -2.61 4.45 -17.51
C VAL A 154 -3.64 4.75 -18.60
N VAL A 155 -3.42 4.32 -19.84
CA VAL A 155 -4.44 4.43 -20.91
C VAL A 155 -5.72 3.71 -20.51
N LYS A 156 -5.62 2.54 -19.88
CA LYS A 156 -6.79 1.83 -19.35
C LYS A 156 -7.52 2.64 -18.26
N LEU A 157 -6.82 3.32 -17.36
CA LEU A 157 -7.44 4.22 -16.38
C LEU A 157 -8.08 5.44 -17.04
N ALA A 158 -7.42 6.03 -18.04
CA ALA A 158 -7.97 7.16 -18.80
C ALA A 158 -9.23 6.78 -19.60
N GLN A 159 -9.43 5.50 -19.90
CA GLN A 159 -10.62 4.96 -20.55
C GLN A 159 -11.61 4.35 -19.54
N ASP A 160 -11.39 4.51 -18.22
CA ASP A 160 -12.26 3.93 -17.21
C ASP A 160 -13.70 4.43 -17.37
N CYS A 161 -14.67 3.56 -17.09
CA CYS A 161 -16.09 3.95 -17.17
C CYS A 161 -16.43 5.05 -16.14
N HIS A 162 -15.70 5.12 -15.02
CA HIS A 162 -15.96 6.08 -13.96
C HIS A 162 -15.13 7.37 -14.10
N LYS A 163 -15.81 8.53 -14.04
CA LYS A 163 -15.18 9.84 -14.24
C LYS A 163 -14.02 10.10 -13.28
N ASP A 164 -14.21 9.84 -11.98
CA ASP A 164 -13.15 10.06 -10.98
C ASP A 164 -11.89 9.19 -11.13
N THR A 165 -11.96 8.11 -11.90
CA THR A 165 -10.81 7.23 -12.13
C THR A 165 -10.02 7.65 -13.37
N ARG A 166 -10.69 8.30 -14.32
CA ARG A 166 -10.06 8.93 -15.49
C ARG A 166 -9.31 10.18 -15.06
#